data_AF-A0A0B2UIT8-F1
#
_entry.id   AF-A0A0B2UIT8-F1
#
_cell.length_a   1.000
_cell.length_b   1.000
_cell.length_c   1.000
_cell.angle_alpha   90.00
_cell.angle_beta   90.00
_cell.angle_gamma   90.00
#
_symmetry.space_group_name_H-M   'P 1'
#
loop_
_entity.id
_entity.type
_entity.pdbx_description
1 polymer ?
#
loop_
_entity_poly.entity_id
_entity_poly.type
_entity_poly.pdbx_seq_one_letter_code
_entity_poly.pdbx_strand_id
1 'polypeptide(L)'
;MDINQHNEDMHESHPVMLAEAKYLLESHKERFRADYRSNASKTFRSTLGYLECFCRIKDKSMAEDLRTNLAGLRFDEMEIALLGSLFPQSVEEAKALIPSLESKSDDTISQAVEKIQQML
;
A
#
# COMPACT_ATOMS: atom_id res chain seq x y z
N MET A 1 -10.10 4.35 23.95
CA MET A 1 -10.53 3.71 22.69
C MET A 1 -10.50 2.22 22.96
N ASP A 2 -11.68 1.60 22.98
CA ASP A 2 -11.82 0.17 23.25
C ASP A 2 -11.22 -0.64 22.10
N ILE A 3 -10.34 -1.58 22.45
CA ILE A 3 -9.59 -2.42 21.49
C ILE A 3 -10.54 -3.22 20.59
N ASN A 4 -11.74 -3.55 21.08
CA ASN A 4 -12.75 -4.29 20.33
C ASN A 4 -13.45 -3.44 19.26
N GLN A 5 -13.59 -2.13 19.48
CA GLN A 5 -14.25 -1.23 18.53
C GLN A 5 -13.34 -0.90 17.34
N HIS A 6 -12.01 -0.92 17.55
CA HIS A 6 -11.02 -0.71 16.49
C HIS A 6 -11.03 -1.82 15.43
N ASN A 7 -11.36 -3.06 15.82
CA ASN A 7 -11.41 -4.21 14.91
C ASN A 7 -12.63 -4.19 13.99
N GLU A 8 -13.77 -3.65 14.44
CA GLU A 8 -14.98 -3.57 13.61
C GLU A 8 -14.84 -2.50 12.52
N ASP A 9 -14.33 -1.32 12.85
CA ASP A 9 -14.13 -0.21 11.89
C ASP A 9 -13.08 -0.56 10.81
N MET A 10 -12.04 -1.33 11.17
CA MET A 10 -11.03 -1.77 10.21
C MET A 10 -11.56 -2.81 9.22
N HIS A 11 -12.52 -3.64 9.64
CA HIS A 11 -13.08 -4.71 8.80
C HIS A 11 -13.86 -4.17 7.59
N GLU A 12 -14.42 -2.96 7.71
CA GLU A 12 -15.11 -2.26 6.62
C GLU A 12 -14.18 -1.37 5.78
N SER A 13 -12.92 -1.21 6.19
CA SER A 13 -11.98 -0.31 5.52
C SER A 13 -11.30 -0.99 4.32
N HIS A 14 -11.20 -0.27 3.20
CA HIS A 14 -10.41 -0.72 2.05
C HIS A 14 -8.97 -0.20 2.19
N PRO A 15 -7.97 -1.08 2.38
CA PRO A 15 -6.59 -0.66 2.52
C PRO A 15 -6.01 -0.18 1.19
N VAL A 16 -5.17 0.85 1.24
CA VAL A 16 -4.53 1.46 0.06
C VAL A 16 -3.02 1.22 0.07
N MET A 17 -2.44 0.99 -1.10
CA MET A 17 -0.99 0.90 -1.28
C MET A 17 -0.36 2.30 -1.18
N LEU A 18 0.95 2.38 -0.91
CA LEU A 18 1.68 3.65 -0.92
C LEU A 18 1.48 4.44 -2.23
N ALA A 19 1.47 3.76 -3.38
CA ALA A 19 1.30 4.38 -4.68
C ALA A 19 -0.10 5.00 -4.88
N GLU A 20 -1.14 4.34 -4.39
CA GLU A 20 -2.50 4.84 -4.47
C GLU A 20 -2.73 6.01 -3.53
N ALA A 21 -2.24 5.88 -2.29
CA ALA A 21 -2.26 6.96 -1.33
C ALA A 21 -1.53 8.19 -1.88
N LYS A 22 -0.37 8.00 -2.52
CA LYS A 22 0.39 9.08 -3.14
C LYS A 22 -0.44 9.78 -4.21
N TYR A 23 -0.99 9.03 -5.15
CA TYR A 23 -1.82 9.58 -6.23
C TYR A 23 -3.04 10.36 -5.69
N LEU A 24 -3.74 9.80 -4.70
CA LEU A 24 -4.89 10.43 -4.06
C LEU A 24 -4.50 11.76 -3.42
N LEU A 25 -3.40 11.79 -2.65
CA LEU A 25 -2.94 13.01 -1.99
C LEU A 25 -2.40 14.04 -2.99
N GLU A 26 -1.71 13.64 -4.05
CA GLU A 26 -1.23 14.56 -5.09
C GLU A 26 -2.36 15.40 -5.69
N SER A 27 -3.54 14.81 -5.91
CA SER A 27 -4.73 15.51 -6.41
C SER A 27 -5.23 16.64 -5.49
N HIS A 28 -4.87 16.59 -4.20
CA HIS A 28 -5.25 17.56 -3.18
C HIS A 28 -4.15 18.56 -2.82
N LYS A 29 -2.96 18.45 -3.41
CA LYS A 29 -1.76 19.24 -3.06
C LYS A 29 -1.99 20.75 -3.08
N GLU A 30 -2.75 21.25 -4.05
CA GLU A 30 -3.00 22.68 -4.18
C GLU A 30 -3.91 23.24 -3.08
N ARG A 31 -4.89 22.45 -2.62
CA ARG A 31 -5.78 22.84 -1.52
C ARG A 31 -5.00 23.09 -0.23
N PHE A 32 -4.00 22.27 0.05
CA PHE A 32 -3.19 22.37 1.28
C PHE A 32 -2.05 23.37 1.18
N ARG A 33 -1.77 23.93 -0.01
CA ARG A 33 -0.83 25.05 -0.20
C ARG A 33 -1.42 26.37 0.27
N ALA A 34 -2.70 26.60 0.01
CA ALA A 34 -3.38 27.84 0.38
C ALA A 34 -3.42 28.09 1.90
N ASP A 35 -3.48 27.02 2.70
CA ASP A 35 -3.52 27.07 4.16
C ASP A 35 -2.26 26.45 4.80
N TYR A 36 -1.08 27.00 4.44
CA TYR A 36 0.23 26.44 4.78
C TYR A 36 0.50 26.30 6.29
N ARG A 37 -0.14 27.13 7.13
CA ARG A 37 0.12 27.19 8.57
C ARG A 37 -0.73 26.21 9.39
N SER A 38 -1.81 25.68 8.85
CA SER A 38 -2.67 24.77 9.59
C SER A 38 -1.97 23.45 9.89
N ASN A 39 -2.33 22.83 11.02
CA ASN A 39 -1.81 21.51 11.39
C ASN A 39 -2.20 20.45 10.34
N ALA A 40 -3.37 20.57 9.72
CA ALA A 40 -3.78 19.71 8.62
C ALA A 40 -2.81 19.79 7.43
N SER A 41 -2.39 20.99 7.03
CA SER A 41 -1.40 21.16 5.96
C SER A 41 -0.03 20.60 6.33
N LYS A 42 0.39 20.69 7.60
CA LYS A 42 1.65 20.08 8.07
C LYS A 42 1.60 18.56 8.00
N THR A 43 0.53 17.94 8.49
CA THR A 43 0.34 16.48 8.40
C THR A 43 0.31 16.05 6.94
N PHE A 44 -0.50 16.69 6.11
CA PHE A 44 -0.60 16.40 4.68
C PHE A 44 0.76 16.43 3.98
N ARG A 45 1.57 17.49 4.20
CA ARG A 45 2.90 17.61 3.59
C ARG A 45 3.88 16.55 4.10
N SER A 46 3.81 16.22 5.39
CA SER A 46 4.66 15.17 5.97
C SER A 46 4.30 13.80 5.39
N THR A 47 3.01 13.49 5.28
CA THR A 47 2.51 12.25 4.67
C THR A 47 2.87 12.19 3.19
N LEU A 48 2.63 13.26 2.42
CA LEU A 48 3.00 13.29 1.01
C LEU A 48 4.51 13.16 0.82
N GLY A 49 5.33 13.81 1.67
CA GLY A 49 6.79 13.66 1.63
C GLY A 49 7.25 12.24 1.93
N TYR A 50 6.64 11.56 2.90
CA TYR A 50 6.87 10.14 3.15
C TYR A 50 6.54 9.30 1.89
N LEU A 51 5.38 9.52 1.28
CA LEU A 51 4.98 8.78 0.09
C LEU A 51 5.89 9.07 -1.12
N GLU A 52 6.33 10.32 -1.31
CA GLU A 52 7.29 10.69 -2.35
C GLU A 52 8.66 9.99 -2.17
N CYS A 53 9.08 9.72 -0.92
CA CYS A 53 10.35 9.03 -0.63
C CYS A 53 10.27 7.50 -0.69
N PHE A 54 9.19 6.89 -0.18
CA PHE A 54 9.10 5.43 0.00
C PHE A 54 8.30 4.72 -1.10
N CYS A 55 7.47 5.45 -1.86
CA CYS A 55 6.77 4.85 -2.98
C CYS A 55 7.73 4.60 -4.15
N ARG A 56 7.95 3.33 -4.47
CA ARG A 56 8.80 2.93 -5.60
C ARG A 56 8.06 2.94 -6.94
N ILE A 57 6.75 2.65 -6.92
CA ILE A 57 5.88 2.69 -8.10
C ILE A 57 5.59 4.16 -8.46
N LYS A 58 5.89 4.55 -9.70
CA LYS A 58 5.72 5.95 -10.15
C LYS A 58 4.36 6.24 -10.74
N ASP A 59 3.82 5.28 -11.50
CA ASP A 59 2.63 5.48 -12.32
C ASP A 59 1.39 4.85 -11.69
N LYS A 60 0.28 5.56 -11.76
CA LYS A 60 -1.03 5.09 -11.25
C LYS A 60 -1.47 3.79 -11.93
N SER A 61 -1.29 3.70 -13.24
CA SER A 61 -1.65 2.48 -14.01
C SER A 61 -0.87 1.26 -13.53
N MET A 62 0.41 1.42 -13.18
CA MET A 62 1.22 0.32 -12.65
C MET A 62 0.71 -0.15 -11.28
N ALA A 63 0.23 0.76 -10.43
CA ALA A 63 -0.40 0.41 -9.16
C ALA A 63 -1.74 -0.32 -9.36
N GLU A 64 -2.57 0.14 -10.31
CA GLU A 64 -3.83 -0.52 -10.67
C GLU A 64 -3.61 -1.92 -11.26
N ASP A 65 -2.59 -2.06 -12.12
CA ASP A 65 -2.17 -3.34 -12.68
C ASP A 65 -1.68 -4.29 -11.58
N LEU A 66 -0.87 -3.80 -10.62
CA LEU A 66 -0.37 -4.59 -9.51
C LEU A 66 -1.53 -5.15 -8.67
N ARG A 67 -2.46 -4.28 -8.25
CA ARG A 67 -3.63 -4.71 -7.46
C ARG A 67 -4.44 -5.76 -8.21
N THR A 68 -4.71 -5.54 -9.49
CA THR A 68 -5.49 -6.48 -10.30
C THR A 68 -4.81 -7.85 -10.41
N ASN A 69 -3.48 -7.87 -10.58
CA ASN A 69 -2.71 -9.11 -10.63
C ASN A 69 -2.73 -9.85 -9.29
N LEU A 70 -2.50 -9.15 -8.17
CA LEU A 70 -2.51 -9.76 -6.84
C LEU A 70 -3.92 -10.24 -6.44
N ALA A 71 -4.97 -9.51 -6.81
CA ALA A 71 -6.35 -9.98 -6.65
C ALA A 71 -6.64 -11.24 -7.47
N GLY A 72 -6.09 -11.34 -8.69
CA GLY A 72 -6.15 -12.54 -9.52
C GLY A 72 -5.47 -13.75 -8.88
N LEU A 73 -4.40 -13.53 -8.10
CA LEU A 73 -3.70 -14.53 -7.30
C LEU A 73 -4.39 -14.88 -5.97
N ARG A 74 -5.58 -14.31 -5.70
CA ARG A 74 -6.39 -14.57 -4.50
C ARG A 74 -5.72 -14.13 -3.19
N PHE A 75 -4.94 -13.05 -3.21
CA PHE A 75 -4.52 -12.37 -1.98
C PHE A 75 -5.68 -11.55 -1.41
N ASP A 76 -5.71 -11.42 -0.08
CA ASP A 76 -6.69 -10.58 0.59
C ASP A 76 -6.33 -9.10 0.42
N GLU A 77 -7.30 -8.18 0.48
CA GLU A 77 -7.06 -6.74 0.24
C GLU A 77 -5.94 -6.16 1.12
N MET A 78 -5.83 -6.63 2.38
CA MET A 78 -4.75 -6.23 3.27
C MET A 78 -3.39 -6.77 2.83
N GLU A 79 -3.33 -8.03 2.38
CA GLU A 79 -2.11 -8.64 1.85
C GLU A 79 -1.66 -7.91 0.58
N ILE A 80 -2.59 -7.57 -0.31
CA ILE A 80 -2.33 -6.78 -1.52
C ILE A 80 -1.72 -5.42 -1.14
N ALA A 81 -2.34 -4.71 -0.20
CA ALA A 81 -1.86 -3.39 0.23
C ALA A 81 -0.46 -3.46 0.85
N LEU A 82 -0.17 -4.50 1.65
CA LEU A 82 1.15 -4.70 2.25
C LEU A 82 2.20 -5.08 1.21
N LEU A 83 1.91 -6.03 0.33
CA LEU A 83 2.81 -6.46 -0.74
C LEU A 83 3.23 -5.28 -1.64
N GLY A 84 2.26 -4.47 -2.05
CA GLY A 84 2.50 -3.26 -2.86
C GLY A 84 3.09 -2.06 -2.12
N SER A 85 3.35 -2.19 -0.82
CA SER A 85 3.94 -1.13 0.02
C SER A 85 5.30 -1.51 0.60
N LEU A 86 5.54 -2.80 0.84
CA LEU A 86 6.77 -3.32 1.43
C LEU A 86 7.79 -3.76 0.38
N PHE A 87 7.34 -4.10 -0.83
CA PHE A 87 8.19 -4.49 -1.95
C PHE A 87 9.17 -5.66 -1.66
N PRO A 88 8.67 -6.79 -1.11
CA PRO A 88 9.52 -7.92 -0.77
C PRO A 88 10.25 -8.48 -1.99
N GLN A 89 11.48 -8.95 -1.78
CA GLN A 89 12.42 -9.42 -2.78
C GLN A 89 12.47 -10.95 -2.88
N SER A 90 11.89 -11.65 -1.90
CA SER A 90 11.86 -13.11 -1.82
C SER A 90 10.58 -13.61 -1.15
N VAL A 91 10.26 -14.89 -1.33
CA VAL A 91 9.13 -15.54 -0.65
C VAL A 91 9.35 -15.55 0.86
N GLU A 92 10.57 -15.81 1.30
CA GLU A 92 10.98 -15.84 2.71
C GLU A 92 10.77 -14.47 3.36
N GLU A 93 11.19 -13.38 2.70
CA GLU A 93 10.96 -12.02 3.20
C GLU A 93 9.47 -11.68 3.23
N ALA A 94 8.72 -12.02 2.18
CA ALA A 94 7.29 -11.76 2.13
C ALA A 94 6.55 -12.41 3.31
N LYS A 95 6.84 -13.68 3.62
CA LYS A 95 6.24 -14.39 4.77
C LYS A 95 6.72 -13.85 6.12
N ALA A 96 7.99 -13.48 6.22
CA ALA A 96 8.52 -12.89 7.45
C ALA A 96 7.89 -11.52 7.76
N LEU A 97 7.62 -10.71 6.74
CA LEU A 97 6.97 -9.40 6.88
C LEU A 97 5.46 -9.49 7.03
N ILE A 98 4.82 -10.46 6.37
CA ILE A 98 3.37 -10.63 6.32
C ILE A 98 3.03 -12.08 6.73
N PRO A 99 2.87 -12.35 8.03
CA PRO A 99 2.67 -13.71 8.53
C PRO A 99 1.39 -14.40 8.00
N SER A 100 0.37 -13.65 7.58
CA SER A 100 -0.85 -14.25 6.99
C SER A 100 -0.58 -15.03 5.70
N LEU A 101 0.53 -14.69 5.01
CA LEU A 101 0.97 -15.37 3.79
C LEU A 101 1.47 -16.79 4.04
N GLU A 102 1.70 -17.23 5.28
CA GLU A 102 2.07 -18.61 5.58
C GLU A 102 1.04 -19.63 5.07
N SER A 103 -0.23 -19.22 4.96
CA SER A 103 -1.32 -20.03 4.42
C SER A 103 -1.32 -20.17 2.90
N LYS A 104 -0.56 -19.35 2.18
CA LYS A 104 -0.47 -19.33 0.70
C LYS A 104 0.71 -20.19 0.24
N SER A 105 0.62 -20.72 -0.98
CA SER A 105 1.72 -21.49 -1.57
C SER A 105 2.89 -20.60 -1.97
N ASP A 106 4.10 -21.15 -1.89
CA ASP A 106 5.33 -20.45 -2.29
C ASP A 106 5.30 -20.04 -3.75
N ASP A 107 4.70 -20.87 -4.63
CA ASP A 107 4.53 -20.54 -6.05
C ASP A 107 3.66 -19.30 -6.27
N THR A 108 2.60 -19.12 -5.47
CA THR A 108 1.72 -17.95 -5.57
C THR A 108 2.43 -16.69 -5.05
N ILE A 109 3.20 -16.81 -3.96
CA ILE A 109 3.99 -15.70 -3.42
C ILE A 109 5.14 -15.34 -4.36
N SER A 110 5.79 -16.32 -4.97
CA SER A 110 6.87 -16.10 -5.96
C SER A 110 6.35 -15.28 -7.14
N GLN A 111 5.19 -15.65 -7.70
CA GLN A 111 4.55 -14.89 -8.78
C GLN A 111 4.24 -13.44 -8.37
N ALA A 112 3.77 -13.22 -7.14
CA ALA A 112 3.53 -11.87 -6.61
C ALA A 112 4.84 -11.07 -6.50
N VAL A 113 5.87 -11.65 -5.91
CA VAL A 113 7.20 -11.04 -5.74
C VAL A 113 7.79 -10.69 -7.10
N GLU A 114 7.79 -11.61 -8.06
CA GLU A 114 8.27 -11.38 -9.42
C GLU A 114 7.54 -10.21 -10.09
N LYS A 115 6.21 -10.16 -9.94
CA LYS A 115 5.41 -9.06 -10.51
C LYS A 115 5.76 -7.72 -9.87
N ILE A 116 5.95 -7.69 -8.55
CA ILE A 116 6.39 -6.51 -7.82
C ILE A 116 7.75 -6.06 -8.34
N GLN A 117 8.73 -6.96 -8.48
CA GLN A 117 10.07 -6.62 -8.96
C GLN A 117 10.08 -6.06 -10.39
N GLN A 118 9.15 -6.49 -11.26
CA GLN A 118 9.02 -5.94 -12.62
C GLN A 118 8.55 -4.47 -12.64
N MET A 119 7.98 -3.97 -11.56
CA MET A 119 7.39 -2.63 -11.46
C MET A 119 8.28 -1.61 -10.73
N LEU A 120 9.42 -2.06 -10.21
CA LEU A 120 10.41 -1.25 -9.47
C LEU A 120 11.51 -0.72 -10.40
#